data_AF-A0A1F4YQN0-F1
#
_entry.id   AF-A0A1F4YQN0-F1
#
_cell.length_a   1.000
_cell.length_b   1.000
_cell.length_c   1.000
_cell.angle_alpha   90.00
_cell.angle_beta   90.00
_cell.angle_gamma   90.00
#
_symmetry.space_group_name_H-M   'P 1'
#
loop_
_entity.id
_entity.type
_entity.pdbx_description
1 polymer ?
#
loop_
_entity_poly.entity_id
_entity_poly.type
_entity_poly.pdbx_seq_one_letter_code
_entity_poly.pdbx_strand_id
1 'polypeptide(L)'
;MSAGNMNLNGRPRVGVYICHCGINIAGKIEIAELVKFAEKLPDVTVVRDYKFMCSDPGQNIIQADIRNGLVNRVVVASCSPLMHESTFRRVSSDAGVNQFLTQMANIREHVSWVTADSQDATAKAKALIGAAVHRVVLHKPLEKKTVPVHPDVLVVGGGIAGIHAALTLAESGKKVYLVEREPSIGGHMAQFDKTFPTLDCAACILTPKMTQVRLHPNIELLSYSEVDSVDGYIGNFDVKVRRKARFVNEDKCTGCGECTVNCPVHNRIAPPEHPEVEPHLDHEVKSWLTNLLEQYKGRAREALLPLMIEVNRQYRYLPRDIIHYMAWRLDIPLSDVALQVATFYNVFSLKPRGLHTIRICMGTACFVKGSGRLLERLERELGIKTGETTSNLNFTLEAVRCIGCCALAPAIRIDGDTYAHVRQDRIPRLLRKYTVEGGVKV
;
A
#
# COMPACT_ATOMS: atom_id res chain seq x y z
N MET A 1 45.02 -20.46 13.52
CA MET A 1 45.82 -19.71 12.53
C MET A 1 45.55 -18.24 12.75
N SER A 2 46.61 -17.49 13.03
CA SER A 2 46.62 -16.12 13.56
C SER A 2 45.89 -15.13 12.66
N ALA A 3 44.79 -14.56 13.15
CA ALA A 3 44.20 -13.36 12.57
C ALA A 3 45.21 -12.22 12.73
N GLY A 4 45.90 -11.89 11.63
CA GLY A 4 46.82 -10.77 11.56
C GLY A 4 46.11 -9.50 12.01
N ASN A 5 46.71 -8.84 12.98
CA ASN A 5 46.28 -7.58 13.56
C ASN A 5 46.38 -6.48 12.48
N MET A 6 45.39 -6.40 11.57
CA MET A 6 45.30 -5.29 10.61
C MET A 6 45.07 -4.03 11.42
N ASN A 7 46.04 -3.13 11.36
CA ASN A 7 46.03 -1.85 12.05
C ASN A 7 44.90 -0.97 11.46
N LEU A 8 43.66 -1.15 11.97
CA LEU A 8 42.45 -0.44 11.54
C LEU A 8 42.48 1.07 11.88
N ASN A 9 43.50 1.50 12.64
CA ASN A 9 43.85 2.88 12.98
C ASN A 9 44.84 3.52 11.99
N GLY A 10 45.24 2.83 10.92
CA GLY A 10 46.06 3.42 9.87
C GLY A 10 45.32 4.52 9.10
N ARG A 11 46.08 5.34 8.36
CA ARG A 11 45.53 6.39 7.47
C ARG A 11 44.36 5.83 6.63
N PRO A 12 43.24 6.58 6.48
CA PRO A 12 42.10 6.16 5.67
C PRO A 12 42.54 5.77 4.25
N ARG A 13 42.06 4.62 3.78
CA ARG A 13 42.21 4.10 2.42
C ARG A 13 40.83 3.72 1.93
N VAL A 14 40.22 4.62 1.17
CA VAL A 14 38.83 4.51 0.74
C VAL A 14 38.76 3.76 -0.59
N GLY A 15 38.00 2.66 -0.60
CA GLY A 15 37.57 2.00 -1.83
C GLY A 15 36.22 2.56 -2.28
N VAL A 16 36.14 3.09 -3.50
CA VAL A 16 34.89 3.57 -4.10
C VAL A 16 34.40 2.58 -5.15
N TYR A 17 33.22 2.03 -4.92
CA TYR A 17 32.62 1.00 -5.76
C TYR A 17 31.34 1.52 -6.41
N ILE A 18 31.35 1.63 -7.74
CA ILE A 18 30.27 2.26 -8.51
C ILE A 18 29.45 1.20 -9.23
N CYS A 19 28.16 1.14 -8.92
CA CYS A 19 27.25 0.16 -9.52
C CYS A 19 26.58 0.72 -10.77
N HIS A 20 26.50 -0.08 -11.84
CA HIS A 20 25.70 0.28 -13.03
C HIS A 20 24.22 -0.04 -12.84
N CYS A 21 23.93 -1.07 -12.03
CA CYS A 21 22.61 -1.65 -11.85
C CYS A 21 21.93 -1.99 -13.19
N GLY A 22 22.69 -2.62 -14.08
CA GLY A 22 22.30 -2.78 -15.48
C GLY A 22 22.20 -1.41 -16.16
N ILE A 23 20.99 -1.05 -16.61
CA ILE A 23 20.71 0.26 -17.20
C ILE A 23 20.11 1.26 -16.20
N ASN A 24 19.82 0.85 -14.96
CA ASN A 24 19.12 1.71 -14.00
C ASN A 24 19.97 2.92 -13.57
N ILE A 25 21.28 2.76 -13.46
CA ILE A 25 22.21 3.85 -13.13
C ILE A 25 22.96 4.23 -14.41
N ALA A 26 23.61 3.27 -15.08
CA ALA A 26 24.43 3.53 -16.26
C ALA A 26 23.63 4.04 -17.48
N GLY A 27 22.31 3.87 -17.52
CA GLY A 27 21.47 4.44 -18.59
C GLY A 27 21.20 5.94 -18.43
N LYS A 28 21.53 6.54 -17.27
CA LYS A 28 21.31 7.97 -16.98
C LYS A 28 22.58 8.69 -16.54
N ILE A 29 23.51 7.99 -15.90
CA ILE A 29 24.72 8.57 -15.32
C ILE A 29 25.93 8.04 -16.07
N GLU A 30 26.83 8.94 -16.45
CA GLU A 30 28.08 8.59 -17.13
C GLU A 30 29.08 8.00 -16.13
N ILE A 31 29.18 6.66 -16.13
CA ILE A 31 29.99 5.92 -15.14
C ILE A 31 31.48 6.21 -15.31
N ALA A 32 31.98 6.33 -16.54
CA ALA A 32 33.40 6.57 -16.78
C ALA A 32 33.84 7.93 -16.19
N GLU A 33 32.95 8.92 -16.20
CA GLU A 33 33.19 10.20 -15.54
C GLU A 33 33.16 10.11 -14.01
N LEU A 34 32.30 9.27 -13.44
CA LEU A 34 32.28 9.05 -12.00
C LEU A 34 33.56 8.37 -11.51
N VAL A 35 34.07 7.39 -12.26
CA VAL A 35 35.33 6.70 -11.93
C VAL A 35 36.48 7.72 -11.91
N LYS A 36 36.68 8.47 -13.00
CA LYS A 36 37.72 9.50 -13.11
C LYS A 36 37.61 10.59 -12.04
N PHE A 37 36.39 10.92 -11.62
CA PHE A 37 36.16 11.87 -10.54
C PHE A 37 36.55 11.28 -9.18
N ALA A 38 36.12 10.05 -8.89
CA ALA A 38 36.38 9.40 -7.61
C ALA A 38 37.88 9.13 -7.39
N GLU A 39 38.63 8.82 -8.45
CA GLU A 39 40.09 8.62 -8.39
C GLU A 39 40.87 9.86 -7.93
N LYS A 40 40.30 11.06 -8.11
CA LYS A 40 40.93 12.33 -7.72
C LYS A 40 40.60 12.76 -6.29
N LEU A 41 39.69 12.06 -5.62
CA LEU A 41 39.27 12.42 -4.26
C LEU A 41 40.37 12.03 -3.24
N PRO A 42 40.52 12.83 -2.16
CA PRO A 42 41.50 12.53 -1.12
C PRO A 42 41.20 11.19 -0.43
N ASP A 43 42.28 10.50 -0.03
CA ASP A 43 42.27 9.21 0.67
C ASP A 43 41.62 8.04 -0.12
N VAL A 44 41.17 8.26 -1.35
CA VAL A 44 40.72 7.18 -2.25
C VAL A 44 41.92 6.43 -2.82
N THR A 45 41.98 5.12 -2.60
CA THR A 45 43.07 4.25 -3.06
C THR A 45 42.66 3.33 -4.19
N VAL A 46 41.37 2.99 -4.26
CA VAL A 46 40.82 2.07 -5.27
C VAL A 46 39.48 2.62 -5.73
N VAL A 47 39.29 2.66 -7.05
CA VAL A 47 37.98 2.89 -7.66
C VAL A 47 37.68 1.74 -8.59
N ARG A 48 36.49 1.16 -8.46
CA ARG A 48 36.02 0.09 -9.35
C ARG A 48 34.57 0.33 -9.70
N ASP A 49 34.20 -0.01 -10.92
CA ASP A 49 32.82 -0.07 -11.33
C ASP A 49 32.44 -1.49 -11.78
N TYR A 50 31.20 -1.88 -11.52
CA TYR A 50 30.69 -3.19 -11.91
C TYR A 50 29.18 -3.15 -12.16
N LYS A 51 28.71 -4.07 -13.02
CA LYS A 51 27.32 -4.12 -13.44
C LYS A 51 26.34 -4.24 -12.28
N PHE A 52 26.65 -5.11 -11.32
CA PHE A 52 25.81 -5.39 -10.16
C PHE A 52 26.67 -5.55 -8.90
N MET A 53 26.96 -4.45 -8.19
CA MET A 53 27.80 -4.52 -6.98
C MET A 53 27.23 -5.41 -5.87
N CYS A 54 25.91 -5.64 -5.84
CA CYS A 54 25.27 -6.50 -4.85
C CYS A 54 25.30 -8.00 -5.20
N SER A 55 25.69 -8.40 -6.42
CA SER A 55 25.81 -9.81 -6.77
C SER A 55 27.10 -10.42 -6.19
N ASP A 56 27.20 -11.74 -6.12
CA ASP A 56 28.37 -12.41 -5.56
C ASP A 56 29.70 -11.96 -6.20
N PRO A 57 29.81 -11.82 -7.55
CA PRO A 57 31.00 -11.23 -8.16
C PRO A 57 31.29 -9.80 -7.68
N GLY A 58 30.27 -8.95 -7.55
CA GLY A 58 30.41 -7.58 -7.06
C GLY A 58 30.87 -7.52 -5.60
N GLN A 59 30.31 -8.38 -4.75
CA GLN A 59 30.71 -8.52 -3.36
C GLN A 59 32.17 -9.01 -3.25
N ASN A 60 32.56 -10.02 -4.06
CA ASN A 60 33.92 -10.57 -4.07
C ASN A 60 34.98 -9.54 -4.46
N ILE A 61 34.66 -8.60 -5.35
CA ILE A 61 35.55 -7.49 -5.70
C ILE A 61 35.89 -6.66 -4.45
N ILE A 62 34.87 -6.25 -3.69
CA ILE A 62 35.06 -5.48 -2.45
C ILE A 62 35.87 -6.29 -1.44
N GLN A 63 35.51 -7.56 -1.23
CA GLN A 63 36.20 -8.42 -0.27
C GLN A 63 37.67 -8.63 -0.64
N ALA A 64 37.97 -8.83 -1.92
CA ALA A 64 39.33 -9.02 -2.40
C ALA A 64 40.20 -7.79 -2.13
N ASP A 65 39.70 -6.59 -2.43
CA ASP A 65 40.43 -5.34 -2.15
C ASP A 65 40.69 -5.12 -0.66
N ILE A 66 39.71 -5.45 0.19
CA ILE A 66 39.86 -5.39 1.64
C ILE A 66 40.92 -6.39 2.11
N ARG A 67 40.82 -7.66 1.71
CA ARG A 67 41.74 -8.73 2.13
C ARG A 67 43.17 -8.48 1.65
N ASN A 68 43.33 -7.88 0.47
CA ASN A 68 44.62 -7.46 -0.08
C ASN A 68 45.17 -6.20 0.61
N GLY A 69 44.49 -5.64 1.61
CA GLY A 69 44.93 -4.49 2.39
C GLY A 69 44.83 -3.13 1.68
N LEU A 70 44.26 -3.11 0.46
CA LEU A 70 44.17 -1.92 -0.39
C LEU A 70 43.22 -0.87 0.20
N VAL A 71 42.17 -1.32 0.89
CA VAL A 71 41.10 -0.47 1.41
C VAL A 71 40.77 -0.82 2.87
N ASN A 72 40.48 0.19 3.68
CA ASN A 72 40.02 0.04 5.07
C ASN A 72 38.76 0.89 5.37
N ARG A 73 38.23 1.58 4.35
CA ARG A 73 36.95 2.29 4.32
C ARG A 73 36.28 1.97 2.99
N VAL A 74 34.97 1.75 3.00
CA VAL A 74 34.22 1.31 1.80
C VAL A 74 33.14 2.33 1.48
N VAL A 75 33.13 2.84 0.25
CA VAL A 75 32.03 3.64 -0.30
C VAL A 75 31.40 2.85 -1.44
N VAL A 76 30.08 2.61 -1.37
CA VAL A 76 29.35 1.97 -2.47
C VAL A 76 28.33 2.95 -3.05
N ALA A 77 28.59 3.41 -4.27
CA ALA A 77 27.71 4.28 -5.03
C ALA A 77 26.71 3.43 -5.83
N SER A 78 25.49 3.28 -5.30
CA SER A 78 24.49 2.38 -5.88
C SER A 78 23.06 2.81 -5.53
N CYS A 79 22.28 1.88 -4.95
CA CYS A 79 20.89 2.04 -4.55
C CYS A 79 20.73 2.56 -3.11
N SER A 80 19.49 2.61 -2.65
CA SER A 80 19.15 3.05 -1.29
C SER A 80 19.81 2.19 -0.19
N PRO A 81 20.34 2.82 0.88
CA PRO A 81 20.81 2.10 2.06
C PRO A 81 19.71 1.28 2.73
N LEU A 82 18.44 1.68 2.62
CA LEU A 82 17.30 0.89 3.13
C LEU A 82 17.19 -0.50 2.48
N MET A 83 17.81 -0.70 1.32
CA MET A 83 17.76 -1.95 0.58
C MET A 83 19.01 -2.82 0.80
N HIS A 84 20.21 -2.25 0.64
CA HIS A 84 21.46 -3.03 0.60
C HIS A 84 22.54 -2.58 1.59
N GLU A 85 22.25 -1.69 2.54
CA GLU A 85 23.25 -1.32 3.55
C GLU A 85 23.68 -2.53 4.39
N SER A 86 22.73 -3.33 4.85
CA SER A 86 23.01 -4.57 5.59
C SER A 86 23.88 -5.54 4.78
N THR A 87 23.66 -5.63 3.46
CA THR A 87 24.46 -6.44 2.54
C THR A 87 25.91 -5.96 2.50
N PHE A 88 26.17 -4.69 2.20
CA PHE A 88 27.55 -4.18 2.08
C PHE A 88 28.28 -4.07 3.42
N ARG A 89 27.54 -3.85 4.52
CA ARG A 89 28.05 -3.96 5.88
C ARG A 89 28.54 -5.37 6.18
N ARG A 90 27.76 -6.39 5.83
CA ARG A 90 28.16 -7.80 5.96
C ARG A 90 29.39 -8.11 5.10
N VAL A 91 29.39 -7.71 3.83
CA VAL A 91 30.54 -7.88 2.91
C VAL A 91 31.83 -7.34 3.50
N SER A 92 31.78 -6.13 4.07
CA SER A 92 32.96 -5.50 4.68
C SER A 92 33.41 -6.24 5.95
N SER A 93 32.44 -6.64 6.78
CA SER A 93 32.68 -7.43 8.01
C SER A 93 33.32 -8.79 7.71
N ASP A 94 32.81 -9.52 6.72
CA ASP A 94 33.28 -10.84 6.31
C ASP A 94 34.70 -10.79 5.69
N ALA A 95 35.14 -9.60 5.28
CA ALA A 95 36.49 -9.34 4.79
C ALA A 95 37.44 -8.81 5.88
N GLY A 96 36.95 -8.54 7.10
CA GLY A 96 37.76 -8.10 8.23
C GLY A 96 37.75 -6.60 8.52
N VAL A 97 36.91 -5.81 7.83
CA VAL A 97 36.72 -4.38 8.11
C VAL A 97 35.45 -4.18 8.92
N ASN A 98 35.52 -3.35 9.96
CA ASN A 98 34.35 -3.03 10.78
C ASN A 98 33.20 -2.49 9.89
N GLN A 99 32.03 -3.10 10.00
CA GLN A 99 30.88 -2.81 9.13
C GLN A 99 30.40 -1.35 9.15
N PHE A 100 30.70 -0.59 10.21
CA PHE A 100 30.34 0.82 10.33
C PHE A 100 31.32 1.75 9.60
N LEU A 101 32.39 1.19 9.02
CA LEU A 101 33.33 1.86 8.13
C LEU A 101 32.93 1.76 6.65
N THR A 102 31.66 1.39 6.40
CA THR A 102 31.02 1.32 5.09
C THR A 102 30.00 2.44 4.98
N GLN A 103 30.03 3.17 3.86
CA GLN A 103 29.07 4.23 3.55
C GLN A 103 28.46 3.98 2.17
N MET A 104 27.14 4.07 2.05
CA MET A 104 26.48 4.04 0.75
C MET A 104 26.20 5.45 0.24
N ALA A 105 26.37 5.65 -1.06
CA ALA A 105 25.88 6.82 -1.79
C ALA A 105 24.72 6.37 -2.70
N ASN A 106 23.52 6.87 -2.42
CA ASN A 106 22.35 6.55 -3.23
C ASN A 106 22.35 7.38 -4.52
N ILE A 107 22.80 6.77 -5.61
CA ILE A 107 22.82 7.38 -6.95
C ILE A 107 21.76 6.79 -7.88
N ARG A 108 20.89 5.91 -7.37
CA ARG A 108 19.78 5.31 -8.13
C ARG A 108 18.46 6.03 -7.85
N GLU A 109 17.84 5.75 -6.71
CA GLU A 109 16.54 6.32 -6.34
C GLU A 109 16.59 7.84 -6.20
N HIS A 110 17.72 8.40 -5.72
CA HIS A 110 17.87 9.83 -5.49
C HIS A 110 18.48 10.61 -6.67
N VAL A 111 18.93 9.90 -7.72
CA VAL A 111 19.59 10.53 -8.88
C VAL A 111 19.13 9.91 -10.19
N SER A 112 19.60 8.72 -10.57
CA SER A 112 19.38 8.19 -11.93
C SER A 112 17.89 8.03 -12.30
N TRP A 113 17.03 7.70 -11.34
CA TRP A 113 15.59 7.50 -11.60
C TRP A 113 14.78 8.79 -11.63
N VAL A 114 15.30 9.86 -11.04
CA VAL A 114 14.51 11.09 -10.78
C VAL A 114 15.06 12.32 -11.48
N THR A 115 16.33 12.32 -11.88
CA THR A 115 16.95 13.42 -12.62
C THR A 115 16.74 13.24 -14.12
N ALA A 116 16.13 14.23 -14.76
CA ALA A 116 15.79 14.18 -16.18
C ALA A 116 17.04 14.24 -17.07
N ASP A 117 17.91 15.23 -16.82
CA ASP A 117 19.13 15.45 -17.60
C ASP A 117 20.29 14.55 -17.14
N SER A 118 21.09 14.07 -18.10
CA SER A 118 22.19 13.13 -17.84
C SER A 118 23.41 13.81 -17.23
N GLN A 119 23.71 15.04 -17.65
CA GLN A 119 24.83 15.82 -17.12
C GLN A 119 24.54 16.24 -15.68
N ASP A 120 23.32 16.70 -15.39
CA ASP A 120 22.88 17.03 -14.04
C ASP A 120 22.88 15.79 -13.12
N ALA A 121 22.44 14.64 -13.64
CA ALA A 121 22.46 13.38 -12.89
C ALA A 121 23.90 12.98 -12.54
N THR A 122 24.81 13.09 -13.51
CA THR A 122 26.23 12.78 -13.33
C THR A 122 26.89 13.76 -12.35
N ALA A 123 26.62 15.07 -12.47
CA ALA A 123 27.12 16.08 -11.54
C ALA A 123 26.64 15.85 -10.11
N LYS A 124 25.34 15.54 -9.94
CA LYS A 124 24.77 15.21 -8.62
C LYS A 124 25.37 13.92 -8.05
N ALA A 125 25.56 12.90 -8.87
CA ALA A 125 26.21 11.65 -8.43
C ALA A 125 27.65 11.88 -7.98
N LYS A 126 28.44 12.70 -8.70
CA LYS A 126 29.79 13.13 -8.25
C LYS A 126 29.73 13.79 -6.88
N ALA A 127 28.81 14.74 -6.68
CA ALA A 127 28.65 15.40 -5.39
C ALA A 127 28.31 14.43 -4.24
N LEU A 128 27.41 13.47 -4.48
CA LEU A 128 27.04 12.46 -3.47
C LEU A 128 28.18 11.49 -3.16
N ILE A 129 28.95 11.06 -4.16
CA ILE A 129 30.14 10.22 -3.97
C ILE A 129 31.20 11.01 -3.17
N GLY A 130 31.46 12.26 -3.55
CA GLY A 130 32.38 13.15 -2.84
C GLY A 130 31.98 13.29 -1.37
N ALA A 131 30.71 13.57 -1.08
CA ALA A 131 30.20 13.67 0.29
C ALA A 131 30.35 12.35 1.07
N ALA A 132 30.06 11.21 0.43
CA ALA A 132 30.20 9.89 1.06
C ALA A 132 31.66 9.55 1.39
N VAL A 133 32.61 9.88 0.51
CA VAL A 133 34.05 9.71 0.73
C VAL A 133 34.52 10.57 1.90
N HIS A 134 34.20 11.87 1.92
CA HIS A 134 34.58 12.75 3.04
C HIS A 134 33.96 12.31 4.36
N ARG A 135 32.74 11.77 4.34
CA ARG A 135 32.06 11.27 5.53
C ARG A 135 32.69 9.98 6.06
N VAL A 136 32.99 9.00 5.20
CA VAL A 136 33.48 7.68 5.65
C VAL A 136 34.85 7.75 6.30
N VAL A 137 35.66 8.75 5.91
CA VAL A 137 36.96 9.05 6.54
C VAL A 137 36.80 9.37 8.03
N LEU A 138 35.69 10.02 8.41
CA LEU A 138 35.38 10.39 9.79
C LEU A 138 34.69 9.27 10.57
N HIS A 139 34.31 8.16 9.92
CA HIS A 139 33.68 7.04 10.61
C HIS A 139 34.65 6.40 11.59
N LYS A 140 34.10 6.05 12.76
CA LYS A 140 34.77 5.26 13.78
C LYS A 140 34.20 3.84 13.76
N PRO A 141 35.02 2.81 14.05
CA PRO A 141 34.50 1.47 14.22
C PRO A 141 33.50 1.46 15.39
N LEU A 142 32.33 0.85 15.17
CA LEU A 142 31.32 0.66 16.21
C LEU A 142 31.06 -0.83 16.44
N GLU A 143 30.45 -1.14 17.57
CA GLU A 143 30.07 -2.49 17.95
C GLU A 143 28.56 -2.66 17.92
N LYS A 144 28.10 -3.85 17.52
CA LYS A 144 26.68 -4.19 17.63
C LYS A 144 26.36 -4.43 19.09
N LYS A 145 25.37 -3.72 19.61
CA LYS A 145 24.79 -4.04 20.91
C LYS A 145 23.95 -5.31 20.77
N THR A 146 24.22 -6.29 21.61
CA THR A 146 23.33 -7.43 21.82
C THR A 146 22.33 -7.06 22.90
N VAL A 147 21.07 -7.42 22.69
CA VAL A 147 19.99 -7.20 23.64
C VAL A 147 19.25 -8.52 23.83
N PRO A 148 18.79 -8.84 25.06
CA PRO A 148 17.95 -10.00 25.28
C PRO A 148 16.65 -9.85 24.48
N VAL A 149 16.06 -10.97 24.07
CA VAL A 149 14.77 -10.98 23.36
C VAL A 149 13.78 -11.70 24.24
N HIS A 150 12.72 -11.00 24.62
CA HIS A 150 11.59 -11.60 25.33
C HIS A 150 10.91 -12.63 24.41
N PRO A 151 10.69 -13.87 24.85
CA PRO A 151 10.21 -14.95 23.98
C PRO A 151 8.71 -14.87 23.68
N ASP A 152 7.94 -14.15 24.49
CA ASP A 152 6.49 -14.00 24.32
C ASP A 152 6.15 -13.14 23.11
N VAL A 153 5.00 -13.43 22.50
CA VAL A 153 4.53 -12.75 21.31
C VAL A 153 3.18 -12.10 21.55
N LEU A 154 2.99 -10.89 21.03
CA LEU A 154 1.70 -10.23 20.95
C LEU A 154 1.20 -10.27 19.49
N VAL A 155 -0.03 -10.73 19.30
CA VAL A 155 -0.75 -10.67 18.02
C VAL A 155 -1.91 -9.71 18.17
N VAL A 156 -2.01 -8.74 17.26
CA VAL A 156 -3.06 -7.71 17.26
C VAL A 156 -4.02 -7.97 16.12
N GLY A 157 -5.28 -8.25 16.44
CA GLY A 157 -6.35 -8.60 15.52
C GLY A 157 -6.57 -10.11 15.45
N GLY A 158 -7.74 -10.57 15.88
CA GLY A 158 -8.21 -11.95 15.89
C GLY A 158 -8.97 -12.35 14.62
N GLY A 159 -8.67 -11.78 13.46
CA GLY A 159 -9.10 -12.33 12.17
C GLY A 159 -8.36 -13.62 11.81
N ILE A 160 -8.70 -14.26 10.68
CA ILE A 160 -8.06 -15.51 10.25
C ILE A 160 -6.52 -15.46 10.22
N ALA A 161 -5.95 -14.30 9.82
CA ALA A 161 -4.50 -14.10 9.80
C ALA A 161 -3.89 -14.13 11.21
N GLY A 162 -4.47 -13.40 12.16
CA GLY A 162 -3.98 -13.36 13.53
C GLY A 162 -4.26 -14.65 14.31
N ILE A 163 -5.42 -15.27 14.08
CA ILE A 163 -5.74 -16.62 14.60
C ILE A 163 -4.67 -17.61 14.16
N HIS A 164 -4.35 -17.64 12.86
CA HIS A 164 -3.35 -18.58 12.34
C HIS A 164 -1.95 -18.26 12.87
N ALA A 165 -1.54 -17.00 12.90
CA ALA A 165 -0.25 -16.59 13.46
C ALA A 165 -0.12 -17.00 14.94
N ALA A 166 -1.16 -16.76 15.74
CA ALA A 166 -1.19 -17.12 17.16
C ALA A 166 -1.07 -18.62 17.36
N LEU A 167 -1.84 -19.43 16.62
CA LEU A 167 -1.77 -20.90 16.70
C LEU A 167 -0.38 -21.42 16.33
N THR A 168 0.17 -21.01 15.19
CA THR A 168 1.49 -21.47 14.73
C THR A 168 2.60 -21.15 15.74
N LEU A 169 2.59 -19.94 16.31
CA LEU A 169 3.56 -19.54 17.33
C LEU A 169 3.37 -20.31 18.64
N ALA A 170 2.13 -20.52 19.05
CA ALA A 170 1.80 -21.23 20.27
C ALA A 170 2.15 -22.73 20.21
N GLU A 171 1.95 -23.35 19.03
CA GLU A 171 2.36 -24.73 18.72
C GLU A 171 3.89 -24.88 18.71
N SER A 172 4.63 -23.83 18.39
CA SER A 172 6.09 -23.79 18.53
C SER A 172 6.58 -23.59 19.98
N GLY A 173 5.66 -23.57 20.94
CA GLY A 173 5.94 -23.45 22.38
C GLY A 173 6.10 -22.02 22.89
N LYS A 174 5.70 -21.00 22.12
CA LYS A 174 5.75 -19.60 22.56
C LYS A 174 4.47 -19.21 23.29
N LYS A 175 4.59 -18.45 24.36
CA LYS A 175 3.44 -17.77 24.97
C LYS A 175 2.99 -16.66 24.01
N VAL A 176 1.70 -16.62 23.70
CA VAL A 176 1.09 -15.66 22.78
C VAL A 176 -0.04 -14.92 23.48
N TYR A 177 -0.03 -13.60 23.41
CA TYR A 177 -1.17 -12.76 23.75
C TYR A 177 -1.88 -12.38 22.45
N LEU A 178 -3.15 -12.73 22.31
CA LEU A 178 -3.96 -12.38 21.14
C LEU A 178 -4.98 -11.32 21.53
N VAL A 179 -4.79 -10.09 21.06
CA VAL A 179 -5.68 -8.96 21.34
C VAL A 179 -6.67 -8.77 20.20
N GLU A 180 -7.96 -8.83 20.51
CA GLU A 180 -9.04 -8.59 19.56
C GLU A 180 -9.94 -7.45 20.04
N ARG A 181 -10.16 -6.47 19.17
CA ARG A 181 -10.95 -5.28 19.45
C ARG A 181 -12.42 -5.61 19.71
N GLU A 182 -12.98 -6.50 18.92
CA GLU A 182 -14.39 -6.87 18.98
C GLU A 182 -14.67 -7.91 20.08
N PRO A 183 -15.93 -8.10 20.49
CA PRO A 183 -16.28 -9.10 21.50
C PRO A 183 -15.87 -10.54 21.15
N SER A 184 -15.73 -10.84 19.86
CA SER A 184 -15.38 -12.16 19.31
C SER A 184 -14.24 -12.05 18.29
N ILE A 185 -13.42 -13.09 18.23
CA ILE A 185 -12.48 -13.33 17.13
C ILE A 185 -13.22 -13.85 15.89
N GLY A 186 -12.54 -13.87 14.75
CA GLY A 186 -13.04 -14.36 13.46
C GLY A 186 -12.84 -13.35 12.33
N GLY A 187 -12.97 -12.06 12.64
CA GLY A 187 -12.87 -10.97 11.66
C GLY A 187 -13.92 -11.08 10.54
N HIS A 188 -13.64 -10.49 9.37
CA HIS A 188 -14.58 -10.53 8.24
C HIS A 188 -14.91 -11.94 7.74
N MET A 189 -14.00 -12.90 7.91
CA MET A 189 -14.26 -14.27 7.47
C MET A 189 -15.45 -14.90 8.21
N ALA A 190 -15.72 -14.49 9.45
CA ALA A 190 -16.89 -14.95 10.20
C ALA A 190 -18.23 -14.43 9.64
N GLN A 191 -18.19 -13.38 8.81
CA GLN A 191 -19.37 -12.78 8.19
C GLN A 191 -19.69 -13.39 6.82
N PHE A 192 -18.75 -14.14 6.24
CA PHE A 192 -18.95 -14.77 4.94
C PHE A 192 -19.72 -16.07 5.07
N ASP A 193 -20.62 -16.33 4.11
CA ASP A 193 -21.25 -17.64 3.96
C ASP A 193 -20.23 -18.65 3.42
N LYS A 194 -19.59 -18.31 2.28
CA LYS A 194 -18.66 -19.19 1.56
C LYS A 194 -17.34 -18.52 1.20
N THR A 195 -16.30 -19.33 1.03
CA THR A 195 -14.96 -18.87 0.62
C THR A 195 -14.55 -19.42 -0.74
N PHE A 196 -14.21 -18.55 -1.68
CA PHE A 196 -13.63 -18.95 -2.97
C PHE A 196 -12.18 -19.43 -2.78
N PRO A 197 -11.65 -20.31 -3.65
CA PRO A 197 -12.29 -20.89 -4.84
C PRO A 197 -13.12 -22.15 -4.56
N THR A 198 -12.98 -22.78 -3.39
CA THR A 198 -13.61 -24.07 -3.07
C THR A 198 -15.11 -23.97 -2.78
N LEU A 199 -15.60 -22.76 -2.46
CA LEU A 199 -16.97 -22.48 -2.04
C LEU A 199 -17.37 -23.23 -0.74
N ASP A 200 -16.38 -23.58 0.07
CA ASP A 200 -16.60 -24.12 1.42
C ASP A 200 -17.27 -23.08 2.31
N CYS A 201 -18.05 -23.55 3.29
CA CYS A 201 -18.60 -22.69 4.32
C CYS A 201 -17.47 -22.05 5.15
N ALA A 202 -17.47 -20.73 5.30
CA ALA A 202 -16.42 -20.02 6.03
C ALA A 202 -16.35 -20.44 7.50
N ALA A 203 -17.52 -20.67 8.12
CA ALA A 203 -17.63 -21.14 9.49
C ALA A 203 -17.01 -22.53 9.68
N CYS A 204 -17.12 -23.43 8.70
CA CYS A 204 -16.52 -24.78 8.77
C CYS A 204 -14.99 -24.74 8.87
N ILE A 205 -14.35 -23.72 8.28
CA ILE A 205 -12.89 -23.56 8.32
C ILE A 205 -12.46 -22.73 9.54
N LEU A 206 -13.20 -21.67 9.83
CA LEU A 206 -12.82 -20.67 10.83
C LEU A 206 -13.15 -21.09 12.26
N THR A 207 -14.36 -21.62 12.49
CA THR A 207 -14.85 -21.93 13.85
C THR A 207 -13.95 -22.93 14.58
N PRO A 208 -13.46 -24.03 13.95
CA PRO A 208 -12.52 -24.93 14.62
C PRO A 208 -11.24 -24.21 15.09
N LYS A 209 -10.72 -23.26 14.31
CA LYS A 209 -9.53 -22.48 14.67
C LYS A 209 -9.82 -21.48 15.79
N MET A 210 -10.99 -20.86 15.80
CA MET A 210 -11.43 -19.99 16.91
C MET A 210 -11.48 -20.78 18.22
N THR A 211 -12.03 -22.00 18.19
CA THR A 211 -12.06 -22.90 19.34
C THR A 211 -10.65 -23.32 19.77
N GLN A 212 -9.78 -23.67 18.82
CA GLN A 212 -8.38 -24.00 19.12
C GLN A 212 -7.67 -22.86 19.84
N VAL A 213 -7.82 -21.62 19.38
CA VAL A 213 -7.25 -20.43 20.04
C VAL A 213 -7.70 -20.33 21.49
N ARG A 214 -9.00 -20.53 21.75
CA ARG A 214 -9.58 -20.42 23.10
C ARG A 214 -9.07 -21.51 24.06
N LEU A 215 -8.80 -22.70 23.54
CA LEU A 215 -8.40 -23.87 24.32
C LEU A 215 -6.87 -24.04 24.44
N HIS A 216 -6.09 -23.33 23.61
CA HIS A 216 -4.64 -23.53 23.58
C HIS A 216 -3.97 -22.98 24.86
N PRO A 217 -3.17 -23.79 25.59
CA PRO A 217 -2.60 -23.38 26.89
C PRO A 217 -1.61 -22.22 26.78
N ASN A 218 -0.92 -22.11 25.64
CA ASN A 218 0.04 -21.03 25.39
C ASN A 218 -0.59 -19.76 24.81
N ILE A 219 -1.90 -19.71 24.55
CA ILE A 219 -2.56 -18.52 24.02
C ILE A 219 -3.41 -17.87 25.10
N GLU A 220 -3.17 -16.58 25.33
CA GLU A 220 -4.00 -15.73 26.14
C GLU A 220 -4.84 -14.83 25.23
N LEU A 221 -6.12 -15.15 25.12
CA LEU A 221 -7.06 -14.38 24.32
C LEU A 221 -7.61 -13.20 25.12
N LEU A 222 -7.29 -11.99 24.65
CA LEU A 222 -7.80 -10.72 25.15
C LEU A 222 -8.81 -10.16 24.14
N SER A 223 -10.01 -10.76 24.10
CA SER A 223 -11.11 -10.24 23.28
C SER A 223 -11.74 -9.00 23.92
N TYR A 224 -12.43 -8.20 23.11
CA TYR A 224 -12.94 -6.89 23.51
C TYR A 224 -11.86 -5.97 24.12
N SER A 225 -10.65 -6.05 23.58
CA SER A 225 -9.48 -5.35 24.09
C SER A 225 -8.72 -4.66 22.95
N GLU A 226 -8.09 -3.53 23.25
CA GLU A 226 -7.35 -2.74 22.26
C GLU A 226 -5.94 -2.45 22.79
N VAL A 227 -4.96 -2.44 21.88
CA VAL A 227 -3.62 -1.95 22.19
C VAL A 227 -3.67 -0.43 22.25
N ASP A 228 -3.29 0.15 23.39
CA ASP A 228 -3.34 1.58 23.65
C ASP A 228 -1.99 2.26 23.36
N SER A 229 -0.89 1.65 23.82
CA SER A 229 0.47 2.11 23.53
C SER A 229 1.44 0.94 23.38
N VAL A 230 2.47 1.15 22.55
CA VAL A 230 3.60 0.23 22.36
C VAL A 230 4.88 1.04 22.51
N ASP A 231 5.62 0.74 23.56
CA ASP A 231 6.90 1.35 23.88
C ASP A 231 8.03 0.31 23.76
N GLY A 232 9.29 0.77 23.69
CA GLY A 232 10.47 -0.10 23.63
C GLY A 232 11.01 -0.34 22.21
N TYR A 233 11.64 -1.49 21.99
CA TYR A 233 12.33 -1.82 20.73
C TYR A 233 12.32 -3.33 20.47
N ILE A 234 12.83 -3.75 19.31
CA ILE A 234 12.83 -5.16 18.88
C ILE A 234 13.32 -6.08 20.01
N GLY A 235 12.44 -6.98 20.43
CA GLY A 235 12.67 -7.97 21.48
C GLY A 235 12.40 -7.51 22.91
N ASN A 236 12.19 -6.21 23.16
CA ASN A 236 11.90 -5.64 24.47
C ASN A 236 10.80 -4.59 24.33
N PHE A 237 9.58 -5.05 24.05
CA PHE A 237 8.41 -4.18 23.96
C PHE A 237 7.67 -4.16 25.30
N ASP A 238 7.22 -2.98 25.70
CA ASP A 238 6.26 -2.77 26.78
C ASP A 238 4.95 -2.33 26.13
N VAL A 239 3.88 -3.11 26.32
CA VAL A 239 2.62 -2.91 25.61
C VAL A 239 1.47 -2.77 26.60
N LYS A 240 0.75 -1.65 26.52
CA LYS A 240 -0.46 -1.42 27.31
C LYS A 240 -1.67 -1.86 26.52
N VAL A 241 -2.43 -2.79 27.09
CA VAL A 241 -3.68 -3.29 26.52
C VAL A 241 -4.85 -2.84 27.38
N ARG A 242 -5.79 -2.13 26.78
CA ARG A 242 -7.03 -1.70 27.42
C ARG A 242 -8.12 -2.73 27.15
N ARG A 243 -8.49 -3.50 28.18
CA ARG A 243 -9.66 -4.38 28.14
C ARG A 243 -10.92 -3.57 28.39
N LYS A 244 -11.85 -3.56 27.43
CA LYS A 244 -13.11 -2.82 27.56
C LYS A 244 -14.04 -3.55 28.53
N ALA A 245 -14.81 -2.80 29.31
CA ALA A 245 -15.77 -3.38 30.24
C ALA A 245 -16.95 -3.99 29.47
N ARG A 246 -17.13 -5.31 29.59
CA ARG A 246 -18.30 -6.01 29.02
C ARG A 246 -19.58 -5.79 29.82
N PHE A 247 -19.46 -5.26 31.06
CA PHE A 247 -20.53 -5.17 32.04
C PHE A 247 -21.21 -6.53 32.35
N VAL A 248 -20.49 -7.63 32.12
CA VAL A 248 -20.88 -9.00 32.42
C VAL A 248 -19.69 -9.68 33.07
N ASN A 249 -19.92 -10.44 34.13
CA ASN A 249 -18.88 -11.27 34.74
C ASN A 249 -18.64 -12.49 33.84
N GLU A 250 -17.49 -12.52 33.15
CA GLU A 250 -17.15 -13.56 32.16
C GLU A 250 -17.02 -14.95 32.78
N ASP A 251 -16.57 -15.06 34.04
CA ASP A 251 -16.43 -16.35 34.74
C ASP A 251 -17.79 -16.97 35.10
N LYS A 252 -18.84 -16.15 35.19
CA LYS A 252 -20.21 -16.58 35.50
C LYS A 252 -21.12 -16.65 34.27
N CYS A 253 -20.70 -16.07 33.15
CA CYS A 253 -21.51 -16.02 31.93
C CYS A 253 -21.55 -17.39 31.26
N THR A 254 -22.75 -17.95 31.10
CA THR A 254 -22.94 -19.25 30.41
C THR A 254 -23.20 -19.11 28.91
N GLY A 255 -23.40 -17.88 28.42
CA GLY A 255 -23.73 -17.63 27.01
C GLY A 255 -25.13 -18.11 26.59
N CYS A 256 -26.05 -18.35 27.53
CA CYS A 256 -27.39 -18.90 27.23
C CYS A 256 -28.30 -17.96 26.39
N GLY A 257 -28.02 -16.66 26.38
CA GLY A 257 -28.78 -15.67 25.61
C GLY A 257 -30.10 -15.20 26.25
N GLU A 258 -30.50 -15.73 27.41
CA GLU A 258 -31.73 -15.32 28.11
C GLU A 258 -31.77 -13.82 28.45
N CYS A 259 -30.61 -13.23 28.74
CA CYS A 259 -30.50 -11.80 29.00
C CYS A 259 -30.87 -10.95 27.78
N THR A 260 -30.55 -11.42 26.57
CA THR A 260 -30.90 -10.74 25.32
C THR A 260 -32.41 -10.82 25.07
N VAL A 261 -33.02 -11.99 25.29
CA VAL A 261 -34.46 -12.20 25.12
C VAL A 261 -35.26 -11.32 26.07
N ASN A 262 -34.82 -11.18 27.32
CA ASN A 262 -35.50 -10.39 28.36
C ASN A 262 -35.07 -8.92 28.40
N CYS A 263 -34.14 -8.49 27.53
CA CYS A 263 -33.62 -7.13 27.57
C CYS A 263 -34.76 -6.14 27.24
N PRO A 264 -35.12 -5.17 28.09
CA PRO A 264 -36.26 -4.27 27.82
C PRO A 264 -36.09 -3.38 26.58
N VAL A 265 -34.87 -3.33 26.03
CA VAL A 265 -34.55 -2.66 24.77
C VAL A 265 -34.26 -3.63 23.63
N HIS A 266 -34.57 -4.93 23.77
CA HIS A 266 -34.42 -5.93 22.68
C HIS A 266 -35.24 -5.56 21.44
N ASN A 267 -36.40 -4.90 21.65
CA ASN A 267 -37.27 -4.35 20.62
C ASN A 267 -37.08 -2.84 20.39
N ARG A 268 -36.09 -2.19 21.04
CA ARG A 268 -35.65 -0.89 20.53
C ARG A 268 -34.91 -1.19 19.24
N ILE A 269 -35.64 -1.06 18.14
CA ILE A 269 -35.08 -0.69 16.85
C ILE A 269 -34.08 0.42 17.17
N ALA A 270 -32.78 0.16 16.99
CA ALA A 270 -31.81 1.25 16.89
C ALA A 270 -32.46 2.32 16.00
N PRO A 271 -32.48 3.62 16.38
CA PRO A 271 -33.25 4.64 15.68
C PRO A 271 -33.21 4.36 14.18
N PRO A 272 -34.37 4.22 13.50
CA PRO A 272 -34.41 3.58 12.21
C PRO A 272 -33.32 4.16 11.33
N GLU A 273 -32.48 3.30 10.76
CA GLU A 273 -31.54 3.71 9.72
C GLU A 273 -32.26 4.12 8.43
N HIS A 274 -33.60 4.19 8.48
CA HIS A 274 -34.54 4.63 7.45
C HIS A 274 -35.06 6.03 7.75
N PRO A 275 -35.13 6.92 6.76
CA PRO A 275 -35.92 8.14 6.90
C PRO A 275 -37.40 7.77 7.10
N GLU A 276 -38.03 8.20 8.20
CA GLU A 276 -39.47 7.94 8.45
C GLU A 276 -40.39 8.62 7.42
N VAL A 277 -39.88 9.65 6.76
CA VAL A 277 -40.58 10.43 5.73
C VAL A 277 -40.15 9.96 4.35
N GLU A 278 -41.13 9.71 3.48
CA GLU A 278 -40.89 9.40 2.07
C GLU A 278 -40.00 10.50 1.43
N PRO A 279 -38.82 10.14 0.88
CA PRO A 279 -37.95 11.12 0.23
C PRO A 279 -38.65 11.78 -0.97
N HIS A 280 -38.51 13.10 -1.09
CA HIS A 280 -39.03 13.82 -2.25
C HIS A 280 -38.27 13.42 -3.51
N LEU A 281 -38.99 12.89 -4.51
CA LEU A 281 -38.51 12.59 -5.85
C LEU A 281 -39.46 13.20 -6.87
N ASP A 282 -38.91 13.62 -8.00
CA ASP A 282 -39.71 14.09 -9.13
C ASP A 282 -40.69 12.99 -9.58
N HIS A 283 -41.90 13.42 -9.97
CA HIS A 283 -43.02 12.52 -10.23
C HIS A 283 -42.70 11.45 -11.29
N GLU A 284 -41.93 11.82 -12.31
CA GLU A 284 -41.52 10.94 -13.40
C GLU A 284 -40.52 9.86 -12.92
N VAL A 285 -39.53 10.26 -12.11
CA VAL A 285 -38.53 9.37 -11.52
C VAL A 285 -39.18 8.42 -10.51
N LYS A 286 -40.08 8.92 -9.69
CA LYS A 286 -40.85 8.15 -8.70
C LYS A 286 -41.73 7.09 -9.37
N SER A 287 -42.42 7.45 -10.46
CA SER A 287 -43.26 6.51 -11.23
C SER A 287 -42.43 5.38 -11.85
N TRP A 288 -41.29 5.72 -12.47
CA TRP A 288 -40.37 4.74 -13.05
C TRP A 288 -39.79 3.79 -11.99
N LEU A 289 -39.25 4.31 -10.88
CA LEU A 289 -38.72 3.50 -9.77
C LEU A 289 -39.79 2.58 -9.18
N THR A 290 -41.02 3.09 -8.99
CA THR A 290 -42.11 2.31 -8.40
C THR A 290 -42.50 1.14 -9.30
N ASN A 291 -42.61 1.35 -10.62
CA ASN A 291 -42.89 0.29 -11.58
C ASN A 291 -41.76 -0.76 -11.63
N LEU A 292 -40.51 -0.32 -11.54
CA LEU A 292 -39.35 -1.22 -11.48
C LEU A 292 -39.34 -2.05 -10.19
N LEU A 293 -39.68 -1.44 -9.06
CA LEU A 293 -39.77 -2.10 -7.75
C LEU A 293 -40.91 -3.11 -7.66
N GLU A 294 -42.02 -2.93 -8.40
CA GLU A 294 -43.13 -3.89 -8.41
C GLU A 294 -42.71 -5.28 -8.92
N GLN A 295 -41.72 -5.34 -9.80
CA GLN A 295 -41.20 -6.60 -10.38
C GLN A 295 -40.47 -7.47 -9.34
N TYR A 296 -40.13 -6.90 -8.17
CA TYR A 296 -39.36 -7.56 -7.12
C TYR A 296 -40.14 -7.68 -5.79
N LYS A 297 -41.47 -7.55 -5.81
CA LYS A 297 -42.34 -7.68 -4.62
C LYS A 297 -42.04 -8.98 -3.85
N GLY A 298 -41.73 -8.85 -2.56
CA GLY A 298 -41.46 -9.96 -1.63
C GLY A 298 -40.00 -10.44 -1.55
N ARG A 299 -39.05 -9.85 -2.30
CA ARG A 299 -37.62 -10.21 -2.30
C ARG A 299 -36.70 -9.01 -2.10
N ALA A 300 -36.95 -8.23 -1.05
CA ALA A 300 -36.35 -6.90 -0.86
C ALA A 300 -34.80 -6.90 -0.90
N ARG A 301 -34.14 -7.84 -0.21
CA ARG A 301 -32.66 -7.91 -0.16
C ARG A 301 -32.03 -8.39 -1.47
N GLU A 302 -32.71 -9.27 -2.22
CA GLU A 302 -32.23 -9.77 -3.51
C GLU A 302 -32.43 -8.75 -4.64
N ALA A 303 -33.38 -7.83 -4.47
CA ALA A 303 -33.72 -6.80 -5.45
C ALA A 303 -32.72 -5.64 -5.50
N LEU A 304 -32.02 -5.37 -4.39
CA LEU A 304 -31.23 -4.13 -4.22
C LEU A 304 -30.12 -3.99 -5.27
N LEU A 305 -29.31 -5.03 -5.49
CA LEU A 305 -28.22 -4.98 -6.46
C LEU A 305 -28.72 -4.84 -7.91
N PRO A 306 -29.68 -5.65 -8.40
CA PRO A 306 -30.31 -5.44 -9.71
C PRO A 306 -30.88 -4.02 -9.91
N LEU A 307 -31.56 -3.48 -8.90
CA LEU A 307 -32.12 -2.13 -8.95
C LEU A 307 -31.02 -1.06 -9.04
N MET A 308 -29.95 -1.19 -8.26
CA MET A 308 -28.81 -0.27 -8.32
C MET A 308 -28.10 -0.38 -9.67
N ILE A 309 -28.02 -1.55 -10.28
CA ILE A 309 -27.50 -1.73 -11.65
C ILE A 309 -28.37 -0.96 -12.65
N GLU A 310 -29.69 -1.05 -12.53
CA GLU A 310 -30.63 -0.37 -13.43
C GLU A 310 -30.60 1.16 -13.26
N VAL A 311 -30.57 1.65 -12.03
CA VAL A 311 -30.37 3.08 -11.71
C VAL A 311 -29.02 3.55 -12.26
N ASN A 312 -27.95 2.80 -12.03
CA ASN A 312 -26.63 3.14 -12.56
C ASN A 312 -26.56 3.03 -14.09
N ARG A 313 -27.41 2.22 -14.74
CA ARG A 313 -27.53 2.19 -16.20
C ARG A 313 -28.17 3.47 -16.74
N GLN A 314 -29.22 3.94 -16.08
CA GLN A 314 -29.96 5.13 -16.48
C GLN A 314 -29.21 6.42 -16.15
N TYR A 315 -28.73 6.55 -14.91
CA TYR A 315 -28.13 7.78 -14.40
C TYR A 315 -26.59 7.79 -14.47
N ARG A 316 -25.93 6.63 -14.66
CA ARG A 316 -24.46 6.47 -14.67
C ARG A 316 -23.75 6.76 -13.33
N TYR A 317 -24.54 7.05 -12.32
CA TYR A 317 -24.19 7.07 -10.92
C TYR A 317 -25.43 6.67 -10.11
N LEU A 318 -25.30 6.67 -8.79
CA LEU A 318 -26.41 6.43 -7.87
C LEU A 318 -26.75 7.74 -7.16
N PRO A 319 -27.81 8.45 -7.58
CA PRO A 319 -28.29 9.65 -6.92
C PRO A 319 -28.71 9.35 -5.48
N ARG A 320 -28.38 10.25 -4.56
CA ARG A 320 -28.59 10.04 -3.12
C ARG A 320 -30.07 9.91 -2.76
N ASP A 321 -30.90 10.74 -3.36
CA ASP A 321 -32.36 10.72 -3.29
C ASP A 321 -32.95 9.38 -3.78
N ILE A 322 -32.44 8.83 -4.89
CA ILE A 322 -32.88 7.51 -5.39
C ILE A 322 -32.45 6.39 -4.44
N ILE A 323 -31.22 6.41 -3.92
CA ILE A 323 -30.76 5.43 -2.92
C ILE A 323 -31.64 5.49 -1.67
N HIS A 324 -31.95 6.70 -1.19
CA HIS A 324 -32.81 6.91 -0.02
C HIS A 324 -34.22 6.37 -0.26
N TYR A 325 -34.81 6.63 -1.44
CA TYR A 325 -36.14 6.14 -1.78
C TYR A 325 -36.19 4.62 -1.93
N MET A 326 -35.16 4.01 -2.53
CA MET A 326 -35.04 2.56 -2.61
C MET A 326 -34.92 1.92 -1.22
N ALA A 327 -34.07 2.49 -0.34
CA ALA A 327 -33.92 2.03 1.03
C ALA A 327 -35.23 2.16 1.83
N TRP A 328 -35.95 3.27 1.66
CA TRP A 328 -37.26 3.52 2.26
C TRP A 328 -38.32 2.52 1.76
N ARG A 329 -38.41 2.33 0.44
CA ARG A 329 -39.45 1.49 -0.17
C ARG A 329 -39.23 -0.01 0.04
N LEU A 330 -37.97 -0.43 0.19
CA LEU A 330 -37.59 -1.82 0.44
C LEU A 330 -37.49 -2.17 1.93
N ASP A 331 -37.63 -1.19 2.83
CA ASP A 331 -37.49 -1.35 4.28
C ASP A 331 -36.11 -1.92 4.67
N ILE A 332 -35.02 -1.35 4.12
CA ILE A 332 -33.63 -1.82 4.30
C ILE A 332 -32.72 -0.72 4.84
N PRO A 333 -31.93 -0.98 5.92
CA PRO A 333 -30.85 -0.13 6.46
C PRO A 333 -30.08 0.70 5.42
N LEU A 334 -30.16 2.05 5.49
CA LEU A 334 -29.41 2.92 4.57
C LEU A 334 -27.90 2.72 4.77
N SER A 335 -27.48 2.57 6.04
CA SER A 335 -26.10 2.28 6.44
C SER A 335 -25.70 0.83 6.21
N ASP A 336 -26.51 -0.17 6.58
CA ASP A 336 -26.04 -1.56 6.55
C ASP A 336 -25.98 -2.20 5.17
N VAL A 337 -26.74 -1.71 4.17
CA VAL A 337 -26.78 -2.40 2.87
C VAL A 337 -26.72 -1.47 1.66
N ALA A 338 -27.48 -0.38 1.60
CA ALA A 338 -27.54 0.44 0.37
C ALA A 338 -26.25 1.25 0.14
N LEU A 339 -25.71 1.91 1.18
CA LEU A 339 -24.42 2.62 1.09
C LEU A 339 -23.23 1.67 1.09
N GLN A 340 -23.30 0.54 1.82
CA GLN A 340 -22.26 -0.49 1.74
C GLN A 340 -22.17 -1.09 0.35
N VAL A 341 -23.28 -1.50 -0.27
CA VAL A 341 -23.28 -2.04 -1.64
C VAL A 341 -22.82 -0.97 -2.64
N ALA A 342 -23.27 0.28 -2.49
CA ALA A 342 -22.87 1.39 -3.37
C ALA A 342 -21.38 1.73 -3.30
N THR A 343 -20.73 1.48 -2.16
CA THR A 343 -19.31 1.75 -1.95
C THR A 343 -18.43 0.50 -2.10
N PHE A 344 -19.00 -0.70 -2.01
CA PHE A 344 -18.30 -1.98 -2.14
C PHE A 344 -18.02 -2.34 -3.60
N TYR A 345 -19.00 -2.19 -4.49
CA TYR A 345 -18.82 -2.53 -5.91
C TYR A 345 -18.25 -1.36 -6.70
N ASN A 346 -17.09 -1.57 -7.33
CA ASN A 346 -16.44 -0.60 -8.21
C ASN A 346 -17.28 -0.15 -9.42
N VAL A 347 -18.39 -0.84 -9.73
CA VAL A 347 -19.31 -0.49 -10.82
C VAL A 347 -20.18 0.73 -10.49
N PHE A 348 -20.38 1.01 -9.20
CA PHE A 348 -21.21 2.10 -8.73
C PHE A 348 -20.39 3.35 -8.44
N SER A 349 -21.05 4.51 -8.52
CA SER A 349 -20.50 5.80 -8.12
C SER A 349 -21.56 6.59 -7.39
N LEU A 350 -21.22 7.21 -6.27
CA LEU A 350 -22.10 8.14 -5.55
C LEU A 350 -22.01 9.58 -6.11
N LYS A 351 -21.06 9.82 -7.00
CA LYS A 351 -20.89 11.09 -7.71
C LYS A 351 -21.28 10.91 -9.17
N PRO A 352 -21.88 11.92 -9.81
CA PRO A 352 -22.15 11.90 -11.25
C PRO A 352 -20.91 11.45 -12.02
N ARG A 353 -21.10 10.55 -12.99
CA ARG A 353 -20.06 10.16 -13.93
C ARG A 353 -20.49 10.46 -15.34
N GLY A 354 -19.55 10.93 -16.14
CA GLY A 354 -19.75 11.17 -17.54
C GLY A 354 -19.86 9.86 -18.32
N LEU A 355 -20.40 9.95 -19.53
CA LEU A 355 -20.53 8.88 -20.50
C LEU A 355 -19.21 8.13 -20.71
N HIS A 356 -18.11 8.90 -20.75
CA HIS A 356 -16.74 8.42 -20.94
C HIS A 356 -15.84 8.81 -19.76
N THR A 357 -15.10 7.85 -19.22
CA THR A 357 -14.12 8.10 -18.15
C THR A 357 -12.70 8.17 -18.71
N ILE A 358 -12.09 9.34 -18.61
CA ILE A 358 -10.71 9.61 -19.02
C ILE A 358 -9.79 9.38 -17.82
N ARG A 359 -8.95 8.36 -17.91
CA ARG A 359 -7.92 8.03 -16.91
C ARG A 359 -6.54 8.39 -17.43
N ILE A 360 -5.93 9.40 -16.84
CA ILE A 360 -4.55 9.78 -17.15
C ILE A 360 -3.58 9.19 -16.14
N CYS A 361 -2.55 8.52 -16.66
CA CYS A 361 -1.52 7.90 -15.84
C CYS A 361 -0.56 8.96 -15.28
N MET A 362 -0.49 9.04 -13.96
CA MET A 362 0.43 9.88 -13.19
C MET A 362 1.55 9.04 -12.53
N GLY A 363 1.72 7.80 -12.98
CA GLY A 363 2.82 6.94 -12.57
C GLY A 363 4.16 7.45 -13.10
N THR A 364 5.25 7.01 -12.47
CA THR A 364 6.60 7.54 -12.68
C THR A 364 6.97 7.70 -14.15
N ALA A 365 6.76 6.66 -14.97
CA ALA A 365 7.09 6.69 -16.41
C ALA A 365 6.29 7.73 -17.21
N CYS A 366 5.01 7.92 -16.90
CA CYS A 366 4.16 8.91 -17.58
C CYS A 366 4.42 10.32 -17.06
N PHE A 367 4.64 10.46 -15.74
CA PHE A 367 4.92 11.74 -15.10
C PHE A 367 6.23 12.35 -15.62
N VAL A 368 7.30 11.56 -15.67
CA VAL A 368 8.61 11.98 -16.21
C VAL A 368 8.51 12.38 -17.68
N LYS A 369 7.64 11.73 -18.47
CA LYS A 369 7.39 12.09 -19.87
C LYS A 369 6.40 13.26 -20.04
N GLY A 370 5.99 13.92 -18.96
CA GLY A 370 5.21 15.15 -18.99
C GLY A 370 3.69 14.96 -18.93
N SER A 371 3.18 13.86 -18.34
CA SER A 371 1.74 13.66 -18.16
C SER A 371 1.07 14.75 -17.31
N GLY A 372 1.79 15.43 -16.42
CA GLY A 372 1.27 16.62 -15.72
C GLY A 372 0.82 17.73 -16.66
N ARG A 373 1.57 17.99 -17.75
CA ARG A 373 1.18 18.99 -18.75
C ARG A 373 0.00 18.53 -19.62
N LEU A 374 -0.15 17.21 -19.81
CA LEU A 374 -1.33 16.64 -20.47
C LEU A 374 -2.57 16.77 -19.59
N LEU A 375 -2.42 16.59 -18.28
CA LEU A 375 -3.49 16.79 -17.31
C LEU A 375 -3.99 18.23 -17.34
N GLU A 376 -3.09 19.21 -17.25
CA GLU A 376 -3.45 20.64 -17.34
C GLU A 376 -4.13 21.01 -18.67
N ARG A 377 -3.77 20.32 -19.76
CA ARG A 377 -4.44 20.53 -21.05
C ARG A 377 -5.83 19.89 -21.08
N LEU A 378 -6.00 18.70 -20.53
CA LEU A 378 -7.31 18.05 -20.37
C LEU A 378 -8.24 18.89 -19.50
N GLU A 379 -7.75 19.40 -18.36
CA GLU A 379 -8.53 20.28 -17.49
C GLU A 379 -9.00 21.55 -18.21
N ARG A 380 -8.13 22.17 -19.02
CA ARG A 380 -8.48 23.35 -19.82
C ARG A 380 -9.49 23.07 -20.92
N GLU A 381 -9.35 21.97 -21.65
CA GLU A 381 -10.25 21.62 -22.75
C GLU A 381 -11.63 21.18 -22.27
N LEU A 382 -11.69 20.47 -21.13
CA LEU A 382 -12.95 19.98 -20.56
C LEU A 382 -13.61 21.01 -19.63
N GLY A 383 -12.89 22.04 -19.20
CA GLY A 383 -13.39 23.07 -18.27
C GLY A 383 -13.65 22.55 -16.85
N ILE A 384 -13.00 21.45 -16.46
CA ILE A 384 -13.17 20.76 -15.16
C ILE A 384 -11.81 20.44 -14.53
N LYS A 385 -11.80 20.13 -13.23
CA LYS A 385 -10.62 19.64 -12.52
C LYS A 385 -10.57 18.13 -12.42
N THR A 386 -9.38 17.62 -12.08
CA THR A 386 -9.17 16.20 -11.78
C THR A 386 -10.13 15.71 -10.69
N GLY A 387 -10.88 14.65 -10.98
CA GLY A 387 -11.89 14.06 -10.09
C GLY A 387 -13.31 14.58 -10.33
N GLU A 388 -13.49 15.51 -11.28
CA GLU A 388 -14.79 16.08 -11.64
C GLU A 388 -15.33 15.50 -12.96
N THR A 389 -16.59 15.84 -13.24
CA THR A 389 -17.33 15.45 -14.43
C THR A 389 -17.86 16.69 -15.12
N THR A 390 -17.82 16.71 -16.46
CA THR A 390 -18.32 17.83 -17.25
C THR A 390 -19.81 18.03 -17.03
N SER A 391 -20.29 19.27 -17.10
CA SER A 391 -21.71 19.63 -16.85
C SER A 391 -22.70 18.95 -17.80
N ASN A 392 -22.25 18.59 -19.01
CA ASN A 392 -23.02 17.83 -19.99
C ASN A 392 -22.94 16.30 -19.80
N LEU A 393 -22.28 15.83 -18.74
CA LEU A 393 -22.05 14.42 -18.44
C LEU A 393 -21.41 13.62 -19.59
N ASN A 394 -20.61 14.25 -20.46
CA ASN A 394 -19.88 13.53 -21.50
C ASN A 394 -18.59 12.89 -20.94
N PHE A 395 -17.88 13.58 -20.04
CA PHE A 395 -16.55 13.14 -19.58
C PHE A 395 -16.37 13.23 -18.07
N THR A 396 -15.77 12.19 -17.47
CA THR A 396 -15.15 12.24 -16.14
C THR A 396 -13.64 12.20 -16.27
N LEU A 397 -12.92 13.09 -15.57
CA LEU A 397 -11.45 13.14 -15.60
C LEU A 397 -10.86 12.55 -14.32
N GLU A 398 -10.06 11.49 -14.43
CA GLU A 398 -9.41 10.81 -13.31
C GLU A 398 -7.88 10.76 -13.48
N ALA A 399 -7.15 11.19 -12.47
CA ALA A 399 -5.72 10.94 -12.37
C ALA A 399 -5.46 9.64 -11.61
N VAL A 400 -4.83 8.67 -12.27
CA VAL A 400 -4.54 7.35 -11.68
C VAL A 400 -3.04 7.13 -11.55
N ARG A 401 -2.63 6.36 -10.53
CA ARG A 401 -1.21 6.07 -10.29
C ARG A 401 -0.60 5.18 -11.38
N CYS A 402 -1.35 4.24 -11.95
CA CYS A 402 -0.85 3.37 -12.99
C CYS A 402 -2.00 2.80 -13.83
N ILE A 403 -1.79 2.71 -15.14
CA ILE A 403 -2.70 2.00 -16.08
C ILE A 403 -2.09 0.72 -16.65
N GLY A 404 -0.89 0.33 -16.18
CA GLY A 404 -0.20 -0.91 -16.57
C GLY A 404 0.60 -0.85 -17.87
N CYS A 405 0.66 0.30 -18.55
CA CYS A 405 1.24 0.41 -19.89
C CYS A 405 2.48 1.32 -19.94
N CYS A 406 3.47 1.07 -19.07
CA CYS A 406 4.64 1.96 -18.91
C CYS A 406 5.44 2.18 -20.21
N ALA A 407 5.49 1.17 -21.10
CA ALA A 407 6.15 1.29 -22.41
C ALA A 407 5.48 2.33 -23.34
N LEU A 408 4.18 2.57 -23.17
CA LEU A 408 3.37 3.45 -24.02
C LEU A 408 3.29 4.89 -23.50
N ALA A 409 4.06 5.23 -22.47
CA ALA A 409 4.04 6.53 -21.82
C ALA A 409 4.40 7.71 -22.77
N PRO A 410 3.77 8.89 -22.62
CA PRO A 410 2.60 9.18 -21.77
C PRO A 410 1.33 8.51 -22.31
N ALA A 411 0.57 7.89 -21.43
CA ALA A 411 -0.60 7.11 -21.82
C ALA A 411 -1.86 7.57 -21.07
N ILE A 412 -2.97 7.61 -21.81
CA ILE A 412 -4.32 7.93 -21.33
C ILE A 412 -5.21 6.74 -21.70
N ARG A 413 -6.11 6.35 -20.80
CA ARG A 413 -7.15 5.36 -21.08
C ARG A 413 -8.51 6.06 -21.06
N ILE A 414 -9.29 5.95 -22.12
CA ILE A 414 -10.67 6.42 -22.15
C ILE A 414 -11.54 5.18 -22.17
N ASP A 415 -12.29 4.95 -21.09
CA ASP A 415 -13.02 3.70 -20.83
C ASP A 415 -12.11 2.47 -20.91
N GLY A 416 -12.22 1.67 -21.97
CA GLY A 416 -11.37 0.52 -22.26
C GLY A 416 -10.19 0.82 -23.21
N ASP A 417 -10.25 1.91 -23.96
CA ASP A 417 -9.29 2.21 -25.03
C ASP A 417 -8.03 2.88 -24.48
N THR A 418 -6.87 2.29 -24.75
CA THR A 418 -5.58 2.83 -24.30
C THR A 418 -4.88 3.58 -25.42
N TYR A 419 -4.60 4.87 -25.19
CA TYR A 419 -3.92 5.76 -26.11
C TYR A 419 -2.46 5.95 -25.71
N ALA A 420 -1.56 5.57 -26.62
CA ALA A 420 -0.11 5.61 -26.44
C ALA A 420 0.52 6.92 -26.92
N HIS A 421 1.64 7.30 -26.30
CA HIS A 421 2.48 8.43 -26.68
C HIS A 421 1.68 9.71 -26.95
N VAL A 422 0.73 10.01 -26.06
CA VAL A 422 -0.18 11.14 -26.24
C VAL A 422 0.58 12.44 -26.05
N ARG A 423 0.36 13.37 -26.97
CA ARG A 423 0.91 14.72 -26.97
C ARG A 423 -0.23 15.73 -26.80
N GLN A 424 0.07 16.92 -26.30
CA GLN A 424 -0.94 17.93 -25.95
C GLN A 424 -1.82 18.33 -27.15
N ASP A 425 -1.23 18.40 -28.35
CA ASP A 425 -1.88 18.72 -29.62
C ASP A 425 -2.91 17.67 -30.06
N ARG A 426 -2.76 16.41 -29.60
CA ARG A 426 -3.71 15.33 -29.93
C ARG A 426 -4.93 15.28 -29.02
N ILE A 427 -4.93 16.00 -27.89
CA ILE A 427 -6.03 15.97 -26.92
C ILE A 427 -7.36 16.44 -27.53
N PRO A 428 -7.47 17.58 -28.24
CA PRO A 428 -8.76 18.03 -28.79
C PRO A 428 -9.34 17.03 -29.80
N ARG A 429 -8.48 16.45 -30.64
CA ARG A 429 -8.89 15.43 -31.62
C ARG A 429 -9.35 14.13 -30.94
N LEU A 430 -8.70 13.77 -29.83
CA LEU A 430 -9.05 12.60 -29.04
C LEU A 430 -10.42 12.77 -28.37
N LEU A 431 -10.69 13.94 -27.78
CA LEU A 431 -11.97 14.23 -27.12
C LEU A 431 -13.14 14.24 -28.12
N ARG A 432 -12.94 14.80 -29.33
CA ARG A 432 -13.99 14.82 -30.37
C ARG A 432 -14.48 13.42 -30.76
N LYS A 433 -13.63 12.40 -30.70
CA LYS A 433 -14.01 11.01 -31.02
C LYS A 433 -15.08 10.45 -30.05
N TYR A 434 -15.15 11.00 -28.86
CA TYR A 434 -16.03 10.55 -27.77
C TYR A 434 -17.04 11.63 -27.36
N THR A 435 -17.11 12.74 -28.08
CA THR A 435 -18.07 13.81 -27.79
C THR A 435 -19.38 13.46 -28.46
N VAL A 436 -20.45 13.28 -27.69
CA VAL A 436 -21.81 13.13 -28.20
C VAL A 436 -22.46 14.51 -28.24
N GLU A 437 -22.96 14.92 -29.41
CA GLU A 437 -23.75 16.15 -29.57
C GLU A 437 -25.19 15.88 -29.10
N GLY A 438 -25.59 16.54 -28.01
CA GLY A 438 -26.84 16.29 -27.30
C GLY A 438 -26.58 15.57 -25.99
N GLY A 439 -26.26 16.33 -24.93
CA GLY A 439 -25.97 15.80 -23.60
C GLY A 439 -27.09 14.91 -23.05
N VAL A 440 -26.74 14.06 -22.08
CA VAL A 440 -27.70 13.19 -21.39
C VAL A 440 -28.64 14.07 -20.55
N LYS A 441 -29.96 13.91 -20.70
CA LYS A 441 -30.94 14.58 -19.84
C LYS A 441 -30.72 14.15 -18.39
N VAL A 442 -30.53 15.12 -17.50
CA VAL A 442 -30.49 14.96 -16.04
C VAL A 442 -31.88 14.65 -15.52
#